data_AF-A0A973C8Z1-F1
#
_entry.id   AF-A0A973C8Z1-F1
#
_cell.length_a   1.000
_cell.length_b   1.000
_cell.length_c   1.000
_cell.angle_alpha   90.00
_cell.angle_beta   90.00
_cell.angle_gamma   90.00
#
_symmetry.space_group_name_H-M   'P 1'
#
loop_
_entity.id
_entity.type
_entity.pdbx_description
1 polymer ?
#
loop_
_entity_poly.entity_id
_entity_poly.type
_entity_poly.pdbx_seq_one_letter_code
_entity_poly.pdbx_strand_id
1 'polypeptide(L)'
;MDNSLGVTNKQREIKQILKQVGWSQRQFSGKYSIDESDRDIEEYEINKFQESFKKQLNRKTTKLETLDKYISYIKNTCEFKKLINSGETEKFIPLTGLFEDYKIILNEENDTTYRKVLEVAAAYALAIGSAWSFNIVQLEKDEFQSSFLVIWEGDVGHNHGSGTWGPAMCKVVTSHFGYYFVSSGEHHFETSLRCISEVIGYSNNELILIGYKYGDNDANNYPSLKHKVRMVQDNEDKWSVIDCKFIGDRF
;
A
#
# COMPACT_ATOMS: atom_id res chain seq x y z
N MET A 1 -10.95 14.34 6.19
CA MET A 1 -10.21 13.67 5.10
C MET A 1 -9.26 12.69 5.73
N ASP A 2 -9.22 11.45 5.24
CA ASP A 2 -8.35 10.41 5.80
C ASP A 2 -6.88 10.85 5.70
N ASN A 3 -6.22 11.01 6.84
CA ASN A 3 -4.81 11.38 6.94
C ASN A 3 -3.94 10.42 6.11
N SER A 4 -4.36 9.16 6.00
CA SER A 4 -3.70 8.12 5.20
C SER A 4 -3.60 8.46 3.71
N LEU A 5 -4.64 9.05 3.11
CA LEU A 5 -4.63 9.41 1.68
C LEU A 5 -3.67 10.57 1.43
N GLY A 6 -3.67 11.58 2.31
CA GLY A 6 -2.73 12.69 2.26
C GLY A 6 -1.27 12.23 2.35
N VAL A 7 -0.99 11.30 3.28
CA VAL A 7 0.35 10.70 3.44
C VAL A 7 0.76 9.95 2.18
N THR A 8 -0.14 9.11 1.66
CA THR A 8 0.10 8.33 0.43
C THR A 8 0.41 9.24 -0.76
N ASN A 9 -0.35 10.32 -0.93
CA ASN A 9 -0.10 11.28 -2.02
C ASN A 9 1.26 11.96 -1.91
N LYS A 10 1.68 12.39 -0.72
CA LYS A 10 3.02 12.99 -0.55
C LYS A 10 4.14 11.99 -0.76
N GLN A 11 3.97 10.74 -0.32
CA GLN A 11 4.95 9.67 -0.59
C GLN A 11 5.09 9.41 -2.09
N ARG A 12 3.97 9.37 -2.84
CA ARG A 12 3.97 9.26 -4.31
C ARG A 12 4.64 10.46 -4.97
N GLU A 13 4.32 11.67 -4.54
CA GLU A 13 4.92 12.90 -5.06
C GLU A 13 6.45 12.88 -4.86
N ILE A 14 6.94 12.51 -3.67
CA ILE A 14 8.39 12.39 -3.43
C ILE A 14 9.02 11.36 -4.37
N LYS A 15 8.42 10.17 -4.50
CA LYS A 15 8.94 9.11 -5.40
C LYS A 15 8.98 9.59 -6.86
N GLN A 16 7.96 10.30 -7.33
CA GLN A 16 7.90 10.86 -8.67
C GLN A 16 8.96 11.95 -8.87
N ILE A 17 9.08 12.91 -7.94
CA ILE A 17 10.07 13.99 -8.03
C ILE A 17 11.48 13.41 -8.06
N LEU A 18 11.81 12.46 -7.18
CA LEU A 18 13.10 11.79 -7.15
C LEU A 18 13.43 11.10 -8.49
N LYS A 19 12.43 10.45 -9.11
CA LYS A 19 12.57 9.84 -10.44
C LYS A 19 12.86 10.90 -11.51
N GLN A 20 12.14 12.03 -11.50
CA GLN A 20 12.33 13.12 -12.46
C GLN A 20 13.71 13.77 -12.35
N VAL A 21 14.22 14.00 -11.13
CA VAL A 21 15.58 14.54 -10.92
C VAL A 21 16.69 13.50 -11.05
N GLY A 22 16.34 12.23 -11.29
CA GLY A 22 17.31 11.14 -11.41
C GLY A 22 18.03 10.80 -10.11
N TRP A 23 17.40 11.02 -8.95
CA TRP A 23 17.99 10.73 -7.64
C TRP A 23 17.52 9.40 -7.09
N SER A 24 18.48 8.58 -6.66
CA SER A 24 18.21 7.46 -5.77
C SER A 24 17.87 7.93 -4.36
N GLN A 25 17.21 7.06 -3.58
CA GLN A 25 16.94 7.33 -2.16
C GLN A 25 18.25 7.60 -1.38
N ARG A 26 19.34 6.91 -1.72
CA ARG A 26 20.67 7.13 -1.10
C ARG A 26 21.21 8.52 -1.42
N GLN A 27 21.12 8.97 -2.67
CA GLN A 27 21.57 10.32 -3.06
C GLN A 27 20.74 11.41 -2.37
N PHE A 28 19.41 11.25 -2.32
CA PHE A 28 18.56 12.16 -1.56
C PHE A 28 18.97 12.19 -0.08
N SER A 29 19.12 11.02 0.54
CA SER A 29 19.49 10.91 1.95
C SER A 29 20.83 11.58 2.26
N GLY A 30 21.84 11.39 1.40
CA GLY A 30 23.13 12.07 1.55
C GLY A 30 23.00 13.59 1.47
N LYS A 31 22.40 14.10 0.40
CA LYS A 31 22.25 15.55 0.19
C LYS A 31 21.41 16.20 1.29
N TYR A 32 20.25 15.61 1.60
CA TYR A 32 19.35 16.13 2.62
C TYR A 32 19.99 16.15 4.00
N SER A 33 20.69 15.08 4.38
CA SER A 33 21.37 15.05 5.67
C SER A 33 22.45 16.12 5.75
N ILE A 34 23.33 16.21 4.74
CA ILE A 34 24.43 17.18 4.71
C ILE A 34 23.92 18.62 4.75
N ASP A 35 22.93 18.97 3.95
CA ASP A 35 22.44 20.34 3.82
C ASP A 35 21.64 20.82 5.05
N GLU A 36 20.96 19.91 5.77
CA GLU A 36 20.17 20.25 6.95
C GLU A 36 20.96 20.19 8.27
N SER A 37 22.24 19.81 8.22
CA SER A 37 23.07 19.73 9.42
C SER A 37 24.09 20.86 9.49
N ASP A 38 24.19 21.48 10.65
CA ASP A 38 25.20 22.50 10.95
C ASP A 38 26.60 21.91 11.21
N ARG A 39 26.77 20.59 11.09
CA ARG A 39 28.02 19.87 11.37
C ARG A 39 28.34 18.88 10.27
N ASP A 40 29.61 18.47 10.21
CA ASP A 40 30.03 17.35 9.37
C ASP A 40 29.30 16.08 9.82
N ILE A 41 28.69 15.40 8.85
CA ILE A 41 27.94 14.17 9.06
C ILE A 41 28.76 12.99 8.55
N GLU A 42 28.90 11.99 9.38
CA GLU A 42 29.57 10.74 9.00
C GLU A 42 28.66 9.82 8.17
N GLU A 43 29.26 8.95 7.37
CA GLU A 43 28.53 8.05 6.47
C GLU A 43 27.52 7.15 7.20
N TYR A 44 27.81 6.76 8.45
CA TYR A 44 26.89 5.92 9.24
C TYR A 44 25.57 6.64 9.55
N GLU A 45 25.59 7.95 9.75
CA GLU A 45 24.39 8.76 10.02
C GLU A 45 23.54 8.91 8.77
N ILE A 46 24.18 9.09 7.60
CA ILE A 46 23.51 9.10 6.30
C ILE A 46 22.82 7.76 6.06
N ASN A 47 23.48 6.64 6.33
CA ASN A 47 22.89 5.31 6.19
C ASN A 47 21.70 5.10 7.15
N LYS A 48 21.82 5.58 8.40
CA LYS A 48 20.71 5.53 9.38
C LYS A 48 19.51 6.36 8.92
N PHE A 49 19.77 7.54 8.35
CA PHE A 49 18.72 8.37 7.78
C PHE A 49 18.09 7.70 6.55
N GLN A 50 18.89 7.11 5.66
CA GLN A 50 18.40 6.38 4.49
C GLN A 50 17.40 5.28 4.86
N GLU A 51 17.72 4.46 5.87
CA GLU A 51 16.80 3.42 6.34
C GLU A 51 15.51 3.99 6.95
N SER A 52 15.62 5.12 7.63
CA SER A 52 14.48 5.83 8.19
C SER A 52 13.60 6.43 7.09
N PHE A 53 14.21 7.06 6.08
CA PHE A 53 13.55 7.63 4.91
C PHE A 53 12.81 6.56 4.11
N LYS A 54 13.46 5.41 3.85
CA LYS A 54 12.82 4.26 3.20
C LYS A 54 11.57 3.80 3.95
N LYS A 55 11.61 3.74 5.28
CA LYS A 55 10.44 3.41 6.10
C LYS A 55 9.36 4.49 6.02
N GLN A 56 9.75 5.75 6.08
CA GLN A 56 8.82 6.89 6.00
C GLN A 56 8.13 7.00 4.63
N LEU A 57 8.78 6.58 3.54
CA LEU A 57 8.16 6.56 2.21
C LEU A 57 7.13 5.44 1.99
N ASN A 58 7.02 4.50 2.93
CA ASN A 58 6.12 3.34 2.80
C ASN A 58 5.09 3.24 3.93
N ARG A 59 5.36 3.85 5.10
CA ARG A 59 4.44 3.79 6.25
C ARG A 59 3.34 4.84 6.12
N LYS A 60 2.08 4.40 6.11
CA LYS A 60 0.88 5.27 6.13
C LYS A 60 0.77 6.16 7.39
N THR A 61 1.52 5.84 8.44
CA THR A 61 1.57 6.60 9.71
C THR A 61 2.63 7.70 9.74
N THR A 62 3.35 7.92 8.64
CA THR A 62 4.36 8.97 8.57
C THR A 62 3.72 10.35 8.69
N LYS A 63 4.31 11.24 9.48
CA LYS A 63 3.78 12.60 9.68
C LYS A 63 3.84 13.38 8.36
N LEU A 64 2.74 14.04 8.01
CA LEU A 64 2.64 14.88 6.81
C LEU A 64 3.71 15.97 6.77
N GLU A 65 3.98 16.64 7.90
CA GLU A 65 5.00 17.68 8.02
C GLU A 65 6.40 17.18 7.63
N THR A 66 6.73 15.94 7.97
CA THR A 66 8.02 15.34 7.61
C THR A 66 8.13 15.17 6.09
N LEU A 67 7.06 14.72 5.44
CA LEU A 67 7.03 14.56 3.98
C LEU A 67 7.03 15.91 3.26
N ASP A 68 6.36 16.93 3.81
CA ASP A 68 6.41 18.31 3.30
C ASP A 68 7.81 18.88 3.32
N LYS A 69 8.57 18.64 4.39
CA LYS A 69 9.98 19.06 4.47
C LYS A 69 10.80 18.45 3.34
N TYR A 70 10.62 17.16 3.05
CA TYR A 70 11.31 16.51 1.94
C TYR A 70 10.93 17.10 0.59
N ILE A 71 9.64 17.30 0.33
CA ILE A 71 9.17 17.92 -0.92
C ILE A 71 9.73 19.33 -1.07
N SER A 72 9.64 20.15 -0.01
CA SER A 72 10.14 21.53 -0.01
C SER A 72 11.65 21.58 -0.29
N TYR A 73 12.43 20.72 0.38
CA TYR A 73 13.85 20.60 0.12
C TYR A 73 14.13 20.26 -1.34
N ILE A 74 13.54 19.18 -1.87
CA ILE A 74 13.82 18.74 -3.25
C ILE A 74 13.42 19.84 -4.25
N LYS A 75 12.27 20.50 -4.05
CA LYS A 75 11.81 21.59 -4.93
C LYS A 75 12.72 22.82 -4.93
N ASN A 76 13.50 23.02 -3.86
CA ASN A 76 14.43 24.14 -3.75
C ASN A 76 15.82 23.86 -4.36
N THR A 77 16.10 22.61 -4.75
CA THR A 77 17.37 22.20 -5.35
C THR A 77 17.55 22.76 -6.76
N CYS A 78 18.81 22.94 -7.16
CA CYS A 78 19.15 23.42 -8.50
C CYS A 78 18.67 22.46 -9.59
N GLU A 79 18.73 21.15 -9.32
CA GLU A 79 18.33 20.08 -10.22
C GLU A 79 16.83 20.15 -10.53
N PHE A 80 15.98 20.29 -9.51
CA PHE A 80 14.54 20.44 -9.73
C PHE A 80 14.19 21.75 -10.43
N LYS A 81 14.84 22.86 -10.04
CA LYS A 81 14.65 24.16 -10.71
C LYS A 81 15.03 24.11 -12.20
N LYS A 82 16.07 23.37 -12.56
CA LYS A 82 16.45 23.14 -13.97
C LYS A 82 15.36 22.40 -14.74
N LEU A 83 14.78 21.35 -14.16
CA LEU A 83 13.67 20.61 -14.79
C LEU A 83 12.44 21.49 -15.02
N ILE A 84 12.10 22.34 -14.05
CA ILE A 84 11.01 23.31 -14.22
C ILE A 84 11.30 24.23 -15.40
N ASN A 85 12.52 24.77 -15.45
CA ASN A 85 12.91 25.71 -16.50
C ASN A 85 13.00 25.06 -17.89
N SER A 86 13.31 23.77 -17.99
CA SER A 86 13.30 23.02 -19.26
C SER A 86 11.90 22.60 -19.69
N GLY A 87 10.89 22.69 -18.81
CA GLY A 87 9.54 22.22 -19.07
C GLY A 87 9.40 20.69 -19.06
N GLU A 88 10.40 19.97 -18.55
CA GLU A 88 10.45 18.50 -18.52
C GLU A 88 9.75 17.90 -17.29
N THR A 89 9.11 18.73 -16.46
CA THR A 89 8.38 18.26 -15.27
C THR A 89 7.02 17.69 -15.64
N GLU A 90 6.80 16.40 -15.38
CA GLU A 90 5.45 15.84 -15.44
C GLU A 90 4.66 16.32 -14.23
N LYS A 91 3.40 16.71 -14.45
CA LYS A 91 2.49 17.13 -13.40
C LYS A 91 2.14 15.94 -12.50
N PHE A 92 2.32 16.10 -11.19
CA PHE A 92 1.85 15.10 -10.21
C PHE A 92 0.31 15.05 -10.18
N ILE A 93 -0.24 13.84 -10.24
CA ILE A 93 -1.69 13.60 -10.15
C ILE A 93 -1.97 12.93 -8.79
N PRO A 94 -2.63 13.64 -7.84
CA PRO A 94 -2.96 13.06 -6.55
C PRO A 94 -4.07 12.02 -6.68
N LEU A 95 -3.99 10.98 -5.85
CA LEU A 95 -5.09 10.06 -5.60
C LEU A 95 -6.23 10.81 -4.92
N THR A 96 -7.44 10.52 -5.33
CA THR A 96 -8.69 11.06 -4.82
C THR A 96 -9.33 10.20 -3.74
N GLY A 97 -8.84 8.97 -3.55
CA GLY A 97 -9.46 7.92 -2.75
C GLY A 97 -10.63 7.24 -3.48
N LEU A 98 -10.83 7.54 -4.76
CA LEU A 98 -11.92 7.04 -5.58
C LEU A 98 -11.42 5.98 -6.57
N PHE A 99 -12.35 5.34 -7.24
CA PHE A 99 -12.07 4.28 -8.20
C PHE A 99 -11.13 4.73 -9.34
N GLU A 100 -11.25 5.96 -9.82
CA GLU A 100 -10.48 6.47 -10.95
C GLU A 100 -8.96 6.42 -10.71
N ASP A 101 -8.56 6.40 -9.43
CA ASP A 101 -7.17 6.27 -8.98
C ASP A 101 -6.51 4.96 -9.41
N TYR A 102 -7.29 3.89 -9.67
CA TYR A 102 -6.74 2.58 -10.03
C TYR A 102 -5.82 2.68 -11.26
N LYS A 103 -6.19 3.48 -12.27
CA LYS A 103 -5.38 3.66 -13.49
C LYS A 103 -4.01 4.26 -13.17
N ILE A 104 -3.98 5.13 -12.19
CA ILE A 104 -2.76 5.79 -11.74
C ILE A 104 -1.88 4.78 -11.00
N ILE A 105 -2.45 4.06 -10.02
CA ILE A 105 -1.74 3.03 -9.25
C ILE A 105 -1.16 1.96 -10.19
N LEU A 106 -1.93 1.53 -11.18
CA LEU A 106 -1.51 0.54 -12.17
C LEU A 106 -0.33 1.01 -13.03
N ASN A 107 -0.33 2.28 -13.42
CA ASN A 107 0.75 2.86 -14.22
C ASN A 107 2.03 3.10 -13.41
N GLU A 108 1.92 3.24 -12.09
CA GLU A 108 3.05 3.41 -11.17
C GLU A 108 3.69 2.09 -10.73
N GLU A 109 3.00 0.96 -10.90
CA GLU A 109 3.56 -0.36 -10.59
C GLU A 109 4.66 -0.72 -11.60
N ASN A 110 5.87 -0.90 -11.07
CA ASN A 110 7.05 -1.17 -11.88
C ASN A 110 7.26 -2.68 -12.08
N ASP A 111 6.76 -3.51 -11.17
CA ASP A 111 6.83 -4.95 -11.32
C ASP A 111 5.73 -5.41 -12.29
N THR A 112 6.16 -5.86 -13.46
CA THR A 112 5.25 -6.32 -14.53
C THR A 112 4.34 -7.48 -14.11
N THR A 113 4.78 -8.33 -13.18
CA THR A 113 3.97 -9.42 -12.64
C THR A 113 2.89 -8.85 -11.74
N TYR A 114 3.26 -7.98 -10.80
CA TYR A 114 2.32 -7.37 -9.86
C TYR A 114 1.31 -6.50 -10.59
N ARG A 115 1.74 -5.79 -11.63
CA ARG A 115 0.86 -5.02 -12.50
C ARG A 115 -0.21 -5.91 -13.15
N LYS A 116 0.17 -7.02 -13.77
CA LYS A 116 -0.79 -7.97 -14.39
C LYS A 116 -1.74 -8.60 -13.38
N VAL A 117 -1.23 -8.97 -12.21
CA VAL A 117 -2.04 -9.49 -11.10
C VAL A 117 -3.06 -8.44 -10.65
N LEU A 118 -2.63 -7.18 -10.52
CA LEU A 118 -3.50 -6.06 -10.15
C LEU A 118 -4.55 -5.78 -11.23
N GLU A 119 -4.20 -5.84 -12.52
CA GLU A 119 -5.16 -5.66 -13.63
C GLU A 119 -6.31 -6.65 -13.52
N VAL A 120 -6.00 -7.93 -13.35
CA VAL A 120 -6.98 -9.02 -13.25
C VAL A 120 -7.82 -8.89 -11.98
N ALA A 121 -7.17 -8.68 -10.83
CA ALA A 121 -7.87 -8.56 -9.55
C ALA A 121 -8.75 -7.32 -9.48
N ALA A 122 -8.29 -6.18 -10.01
CA ALA A 122 -9.09 -4.96 -10.08
C ALA A 122 -10.30 -5.16 -10.98
N ALA A 123 -10.12 -5.74 -12.18
CA ALA A 123 -11.24 -6.03 -13.08
C ALA A 123 -12.31 -6.91 -12.41
N TYR A 124 -11.89 -7.93 -11.67
CA TYR A 124 -12.79 -8.79 -10.90
C TYR A 124 -13.50 -8.04 -9.77
N ALA A 125 -12.75 -7.33 -8.91
CA ALA A 125 -13.29 -6.60 -7.76
C ALA A 125 -14.36 -5.57 -8.19
N LEU A 126 -14.14 -4.91 -9.33
CA LEU A 126 -15.06 -3.92 -9.89
C LEU A 126 -16.30 -4.53 -10.53
N ALA A 127 -16.20 -5.77 -11.00
CA ALA A 127 -17.36 -6.48 -11.53
C ALA A 127 -18.34 -6.88 -10.41
N ILE A 128 -17.87 -7.00 -9.17
CA ILE A 128 -18.68 -7.46 -8.04
C ILE A 128 -19.05 -6.37 -7.04
N GLY A 129 -18.38 -5.21 -7.06
CA GLY A 129 -18.71 -4.10 -6.17
C GLY A 129 -17.73 -2.94 -6.27
N SER A 130 -17.55 -2.24 -5.15
CA SER A 130 -16.55 -1.18 -5.04
C SER A 130 -15.23 -1.73 -4.49
N ALA A 131 -14.12 -1.08 -4.84
CA ALA A 131 -12.80 -1.52 -4.41
C ALA A 131 -11.84 -0.34 -4.22
N TRP A 132 -11.08 -0.39 -3.13
CA TRP A 132 -10.00 0.52 -2.80
C TRP A 132 -8.87 -0.21 -2.07
N SER A 133 -7.66 0.36 -2.08
CA SER A 133 -6.52 -0.13 -1.30
C SER A 133 -6.12 -1.60 -1.56
N PHE A 134 -5.82 -1.95 -2.81
CA PHE A 134 -5.33 -3.27 -3.18
C PHE A 134 -3.97 -3.59 -2.52
N ASN A 135 -3.84 -4.80 -1.99
CA ASN A 135 -2.60 -5.38 -1.46
C ASN A 135 -2.39 -6.74 -2.11
N ILE A 136 -1.19 -6.99 -2.63
CA ILE A 136 -0.83 -8.24 -3.30
C ILE A 136 0.11 -9.04 -2.40
N VAL A 137 -0.24 -10.30 -2.16
CA VAL A 137 0.55 -11.25 -1.38
C VAL A 137 0.89 -12.43 -2.26
N GLN A 138 2.18 -12.70 -2.48
CA GLN A 138 2.63 -13.92 -3.15
C GLN A 138 2.41 -15.10 -2.19
N LEU A 139 1.62 -16.10 -2.61
CA LEU A 139 1.39 -17.33 -1.85
C LEU A 139 2.41 -18.39 -2.25
N GLU A 140 2.38 -18.80 -3.52
CA GLU A 140 3.29 -19.79 -4.07
C GLU A 140 3.98 -19.23 -5.31
N LYS A 141 5.23 -19.63 -5.50
CA LYS A 141 6.01 -19.34 -6.69
C LYS A 141 6.90 -20.54 -6.99
N ASP A 142 6.51 -21.30 -7.99
CA ASP A 142 7.34 -22.32 -8.60
C ASP A 142 7.60 -22.00 -10.09
N GLU A 143 8.31 -22.88 -10.78
CA GLU A 143 8.72 -22.68 -12.18
C GLU A 143 7.54 -22.68 -13.18
N PHE A 144 6.40 -23.25 -12.80
CA PHE A 144 5.24 -23.50 -13.66
C PHE A 144 3.98 -22.75 -13.22
N GLN A 145 3.89 -22.39 -11.94
CA GLN A 145 2.72 -21.82 -11.31
C GLN A 145 3.11 -20.77 -10.28
N SER A 146 2.43 -19.63 -10.32
CA SER A 146 2.47 -18.61 -9.29
C SER A 146 1.05 -18.30 -8.86
N SER A 147 0.85 -18.17 -7.55
CA SER A 147 -0.43 -17.83 -6.94
C SER A 147 -0.30 -16.64 -6.02
N PHE A 148 -1.30 -15.77 -6.05
CA PHE A 148 -1.34 -14.49 -5.36
C PHE A 148 -2.68 -14.35 -4.66
N LEU A 149 -2.65 -13.90 -3.41
CA LEU A 149 -3.83 -13.37 -2.73
C LEU A 149 -3.85 -11.86 -2.94
N VAL A 150 -4.92 -11.35 -3.54
CA VAL A 150 -5.14 -9.91 -3.66
C VAL A 150 -6.26 -9.52 -2.72
N ILE A 151 -5.94 -8.61 -1.80
CA ILE A 151 -6.86 -8.13 -0.76
C ILE A 151 -7.18 -6.67 -1.08
N TRP A 152 -8.46 -6.30 -1.03
CA TRP A 152 -8.89 -4.92 -1.11
C TRP A 152 -9.94 -4.63 -0.05
N GLU A 153 -10.25 -3.36 0.13
CA GLU A 153 -11.35 -2.91 0.95
C GLU A 153 -12.46 -2.42 0.02
N GLY A 154 -13.72 -2.75 0.31
CA GLY A 154 -14.80 -2.49 -0.62
C GLY A 154 -16.18 -2.70 -0.01
N ASP A 155 -17.19 -2.06 -0.57
CA ASP A 155 -18.58 -2.51 -0.46
C ASP A 155 -18.85 -3.51 -1.59
N VAL A 156 -18.82 -4.80 -1.24
CA VAL A 156 -19.17 -5.93 -2.10
C VAL A 156 -20.45 -6.64 -1.57
N GLY A 157 -21.28 -5.92 -0.80
CA GLY A 157 -22.50 -6.48 -0.22
C GLY A 157 -22.31 -7.15 1.15
N HIS A 158 -21.36 -6.69 1.96
CA HIS A 158 -21.13 -7.24 3.30
C HIS A 158 -22.39 -7.16 4.18
N ASN A 159 -22.68 -8.21 4.95
CA ASN A 159 -23.73 -8.28 5.97
C ASN A 159 -25.14 -7.83 5.55
N HIS A 160 -25.55 -8.04 4.29
CA HIS A 160 -26.92 -7.80 3.80
C HIS A 160 -27.46 -6.36 3.97
N GLY A 161 -26.58 -5.38 4.23
CA GLY A 161 -26.97 -3.99 4.47
C GLY A 161 -26.25 -3.03 3.52
N SER A 162 -27.02 -2.18 2.84
CA SER A 162 -26.51 -1.10 1.98
C SER A 162 -25.50 -0.23 2.74
N GLY A 163 -24.30 -0.03 2.17
CA GLY A 163 -23.26 0.83 2.74
C GLY A 163 -22.34 0.14 3.76
N THR A 164 -22.37 -1.19 3.82
CA THR A 164 -21.43 -1.96 4.65
C THR A 164 -20.23 -2.37 3.80
N TRP A 165 -19.08 -1.78 4.09
CA TRP A 165 -17.82 -2.10 3.43
C TRP A 165 -16.93 -2.98 4.31
N GLY A 166 -15.91 -3.60 3.75
CA GLY A 166 -14.96 -4.39 4.52
C GLY A 166 -13.88 -5.01 3.65
N PRO A 167 -13.04 -5.88 4.24
CA PRO A 167 -12.02 -6.59 3.50
C PRO A 167 -12.65 -7.64 2.59
N ALA A 168 -12.21 -7.62 1.34
CA ALA A 168 -12.53 -8.59 0.32
C ALA A 168 -11.25 -9.10 -0.33
N MET A 169 -11.32 -10.25 -0.98
CA MET A 169 -10.15 -10.90 -1.55
C MET A 169 -10.43 -11.62 -2.86
N CYS A 170 -9.38 -11.95 -3.60
CA CYS A 170 -9.45 -12.95 -4.65
C CYS A 170 -8.09 -13.64 -4.78
N LYS A 171 -8.11 -14.89 -5.23
CA LYS A 171 -6.89 -15.63 -5.57
C LYS A 171 -6.64 -15.49 -7.07
N VAL A 172 -5.49 -14.93 -7.44
CA VAL A 172 -5.02 -14.82 -8.82
C VAL A 172 -3.95 -15.86 -9.06
N VAL A 173 -4.08 -16.65 -10.13
CA VAL A 173 -3.12 -17.70 -10.49
C VAL A 173 -2.65 -17.54 -11.94
N THR A 174 -1.49 -18.11 -12.24
CA THR A 174 -0.99 -18.21 -13.61
C THR A 174 -1.42 -19.51 -14.28
N SER A 175 -1.95 -19.40 -15.48
CA SER A 175 -2.12 -20.54 -16.39
C SER A 175 -0.77 -21.03 -16.94
N HIS A 176 -0.78 -22.23 -17.53
CA HIS A 176 0.37 -22.79 -18.24
C HIS A 176 0.89 -21.89 -19.38
N PHE A 177 0.04 -21.03 -19.95
CA PHE A 177 0.41 -20.09 -21.02
C PHE A 177 0.88 -18.73 -20.49
N GLY A 178 1.04 -18.58 -19.16
CA GLY A 178 1.49 -17.33 -18.54
C GLY A 178 0.41 -16.24 -18.42
N TYR A 179 -0.86 -16.56 -18.69
CA TYR A 179 -1.97 -15.65 -18.42
C TYR A 179 -2.41 -15.74 -16.96
N TYR A 180 -2.67 -14.57 -16.36
CA TYR A 180 -3.22 -14.45 -15.01
C TYR A 180 -4.75 -14.48 -15.06
N PHE A 181 -5.37 -15.16 -14.10
CA PHE A 181 -6.82 -15.19 -13.95
C PHE A 181 -7.22 -15.41 -12.48
N VAL A 182 -8.45 -15.05 -12.14
CA VAL A 182 -9.01 -15.29 -10.80
C VAL A 182 -9.43 -16.76 -10.70
N SER A 183 -8.89 -17.51 -9.74
CA SER A 183 -9.14 -18.95 -9.59
C SER A 183 -10.37 -19.29 -8.75
N SER A 184 -10.85 -18.36 -7.92
CA SER A 184 -12.03 -18.56 -7.06
C SER A 184 -12.93 -17.32 -7.06
N GLY A 185 -14.24 -17.55 -7.05
CA GLY A 185 -15.26 -16.51 -6.92
C GLY A 185 -15.56 -16.11 -5.46
N GLU A 186 -14.90 -16.73 -4.48
CA GLU A 186 -15.01 -16.35 -3.08
C GLU A 186 -14.30 -15.01 -2.87
N HIS A 187 -15.08 -13.97 -2.58
CA HIS A 187 -14.59 -12.61 -2.38
C HIS A 187 -14.78 -12.08 -0.97
N HIS A 188 -15.63 -12.73 -0.17
CA HIS A 188 -15.76 -12.41 1.25
C HIS A 188 -14.51 -12.86 1.98
N PHE A 189 -13.86 -11.93 2.68
CA PHE A 189 -12.65 -12.22 3.44
C PHE A 189 -12.89 -12.00 4.93
N GLU A 190 -13.31 -13.06 5.63
CA GLU A 190 -13.63 -13.01 7.05
C GLU A 190 -12.37 -12.95 7.91
N THR A 191 -11.81 -11.75 8.03
CA THR A 191 -10.59 -11.50 8.80
C THR A 191 -10.86 -11.17 10.27
N SER A 192 -12.14 -11.08 10.67
CA SER A 192 -12.60 -10.45 11.92
C SER A 192 -12.27 -8.96 12.07
N LEU A 193 -11.57 -8.36 11.10
CA LEU A 193 -11.24 -6.94 11.07
C LEU A 193 -12.29 -6.19 10.26
N ARG A 194 -12.57 -4.95 10.67
CA ARG A 194 -13.39 -4.04 9.87
C ARG A 194 -12.62 -3.53 8.66
N CYS A 195 -11.34 -3.24 8.84
CA CYS A 195 -10.46 -2.83 7.76
C CYS A 195 -9.02 -3.24 8.05
N ILE A 196 -8.28 -3.49 6.98
CA ILE A 196 -6.87 -3.86 6.98
C ILE A 196 -6.06 -2.59 6.73
N SER A 197 -5.18 -2.31 7.67
CA SER A 197 -4.25 -1.18 7.57
C SER A 197 -2.91 -1.56 6.96
N GLU A 198 -2.47 -2.80 7.23
CA GLU A 198 -1.17 -3.32 6.82
C GLU A 198 -1.23 -4.84 6.66
N VAL A 199 -0.66 -5.33 5.57
CA VAL A 199 -0.31 -6.74 5.39
C VAL A 199 1.13 -6.91 5.84
N ILE A 200 1.35 -7.62 6.94
CA ILE A 200 2.69 -7.79 7.52
C ILE A 200 3.51 -8.79 6.69
N GLY A 201 2.86 -9.81 6.16
CA GLY A 201 3.48 -10.79 5.29
C GLY A 201 2.77 -12.13 5.32
N TYR A 202 3.28 -13.05 4.50
CA TYR A 202 2.84 -14.42 4.43
C TYR A 202 4.07 -15.34 4.50
N SER A 203 4.07 -16.28 5.44
CA SER A 203 5.17 -17.22 5.66
C SER A 203 4.67 -18.45 6.42
N ASN A 204 5.23 -19.63 6.16
CA ASN A 204 4.82 -20.88 6.83
C ASN A 204 3.30 -21.15 6.75
N ASN A 205 2.70 -20.84 5.61
CA ASN A 205 1.24 -20.90 5.39
C ASN A 205 0.40 -20.02 6.33
N GLU A 206 1.01 -19.00 6.93
CA GLU A 206 0.32 -18.03 7.77
C GLU A 206 0.37 -16.64 7.16
N LEU A 207 -0.80 -16.04 6.98
CA LEU A 207 -0.96 -14.64 6.64
C LEU A 207 -1.09 -13.82 7.91
N ILE A 208 -0.32 -12.74 8.01
CA ILE A 208 -0.35 -11.82 9.14
C ILE A 208 -0.87 -10.47 8.69
N LEU A 209 -1.96 -10.03 9.31
CA LEU A 209 -2.62 -8.76 9.03
C LEU A 209 -2.61 -7.86 10.27
N ILE A 210 -2.55 -6.55 10.05
CA ILE A 210 -2.89 -5.56 11.06
C ILE A 210 -4.04 -4.72 10.54
N GLY A 211 -5.06 -4.58 11.37
CA GLY A 211 -6.25 -3.81 11.05
C GLY A 211 -6.95 -3.29 12.28
N TYR A 212 -8.17 -2.84 12.07
CA TYR A 212 -8.99 -2.23 13.12
C TYR A 212 -10.33 -2.95 13.26
N LYS A 213 -10.83 -2.99 14.50
CA LYS A 213 -12.18 -3.38 14.86
C LYS A 213 -12.91 -2.21 15.50
N TYR A 214 -14.23 -2.29 15.57
CA TYR A 214 -15.02 -1.33 16.32
C TYR A 214 -14.84 -1.52 17.82
N GLY A 215 -14.62 -0.42 18.52
CA GLY A 215 -14.93 -0.26 19.93
C GLY A 215 -16.40 0.14 20.13
N ASP A 216 -16.83 0.19 21.38
CA ASP A 216 -18.24 0.32 21.77
C ASP A 216 -18.94 1.57 21.20
N ASN A 217 -18.19 2.65 20.97
CA ASN A 217 -18.72 3.95 20.54
C ASN A 217 -18.20 4.40 19.17
N ASP A 218 -17.64 3.49 18.38
CA ASP A 218 -17.06 3.84 17.09
C ASP A 218 -18.14 4.16 16.05
N ALA A 219 -17.89 5.21 15.24
CA ALA A 219 -18.64 5.43 14.02
C ALA A 219 -18.29 4.36 12.96
N ASN A 220 -19.23 4.05 12.05
CA ASN A 220 -19.06 3.02 11.01
C ASN A 220 -17.91 3.27 10.01
N ASN A 221 -17.36 4.48 9.97
CA ASN A 221 -16.20 4.81 9.14
C ASN A 221 -14.91 4.95 9.95
N TYR A 222 -14.95 4.69 11.25
CA TYR A 222 -13.85 4.99 12.16
C TYR A 222 -13.64 3.93 13.25
N PRO A 223 -13.27 2.69 12.86
CA PRO A 223 -12.85 1.69 13.83
C PRO A 223 -11.56 2.13 14.55
N SER A 224 -11.53 1.95 15.87
CA SER A 224 -10.50 2.46 16.78
C SER A 224 -9.61 1.37 17.38
N LEU A 225 -10.07 0.13 17.51
CA LEU A 225 -9.31 -0.93 18.20
C LEU A 225 -8.35 -1.64 17.26
N LYS A 226 -7.03 -1.44 17.44
CA LYS A 226 -6.01 -2.03 16.58
C LYS A 226 -5.74 -3.48 16.97
N HIS A 227 -5.78 -4.37 15.98
CA HIS A 227 -5.58 -5.80 16.16
C HIS A 227 -4.54 -6.35 15.18
N LYS A 228 -3.80 -7.35 15.65
CA LYS A 228 -2.97 -8.22 14.82
C LYS A 228 -3.71 -9.55 14.65
N VAL A 229 -3.93 -9.93 13.41
CA VAL A 229 -4.63 -11.17 13.05
C VAL A 229 -3.68 -12.11 12.33
N ARG A 230 -3.72 -13.39 12.69
CA ARG A 230 -3.06 -14.47 11.96
C ARG A 230 -4.13 -15.34 11.33
N MET A 231 -3.92 -15.68 10.07
CA MET A 231 -4.84 -16.51 9.29
C MET A 231 -4.10 -17.64 8.61
N VAL A 232 -4.79 -18.76 8.43
CA VAL A 232 -4.31 -19.89 7.64
C VAL A 232 -5.29 -20.22 6.54
N GLN A 233 -4.77 -20.74 5.44
CA GLN A 233 -5.57 -21.29 4.35
C GLN A 233 -5.67 -22.81 4.53
N ASP A 234 -6.87 -23.35 4.38
CA ASP A 234 -7.11 -24.79 4.35
C ASP A 234 -6.95 -25.37 2.92
N ASN A 235 -7.15 -26.68 2.79
CA ASN A 235 -7.01 -27.40 1.52
C ASN A 235 -8.12 -27.07 0.51
N GLU A 236 -9.21 -26.40 0.93
CA GLU A 236 -10.31 -25.96 0.08
C GLU A 236 -10.15 -24.47 -0.31
N ASP A 237 -8.95 -23.92 -0.17
CA ASP A 237 -8.61 -22.53 -0.41
C ASP A 237 -9.30 -21.52 0.53
N LYS A 238 -9.94 -21.99 1.60
CA LYS A 238 -10.67 -21.14 2.54
C LYS A 238 -9.76 -20.61 3.64
N TRP A 239 -9.91 -19.32 3.92
CA TRP A 239 -9.12 -18.62 4.94
C TRP A 239 -9.85 -18.59 6.28
N SER A 240 -9.11 -18.86 7.36
CA SER A 240 -9.64 -18.83 8.73
C SER A 240 -8.71 -18.10 9.69
N VAL A 241 -9.30 -17.37 10.63
CA VAL A 241 -8.57 -16.69 11.71
C VAL A 241 -8.14 -17.71 12.77
N ILE A 242 -6.84 -17.78 13.05
CA ILE A 242 -6.28 -18.66 14.09
C ILE A 242 -5.87 -17.90 15.36
N ASP A 243 -5.59 -16.59 15.23
CA ASP A 243 -5.25 -15.71 16.35
C ASP A 243 -5.67 -14.28 16.03
N CYS A 244 -6.19 -13.58 17.03
CA CYS A 244 -6.60 -12.19 16.92
C CYS A 244 -6.25 -11.46 18.22
N LYS A 245 -5.14 -10.73 18.21
CA LYS A 245 -4.58 -10.06 19.38
C LYS A 245 -4.81 -8.55 19.31
N PHE A 246 -5.41 -7.98 20.34
CA PHE A 246 -5.43 -6.53 20.54
C PHE A 246 -4.02 -6.01 20.79
N ILE A 247 -3.63 -4.96 20.06
CA ILE A 247 -2.29 -4.38 20.12
C ILE A 247 -2.28 -2.88 20.44
N GLY A 248 -3.44 -2.33 20.85
CA GLY A 248 -3.59 -0.94 21.27
C GLY A 248 -4.69 -0.23 20.49
N ASP A 249 -4.90 1.03 20.85
CA ASP A 249 -5.86 1.88 20.16
C ASP A 249 -5.22 2.55 18.94
N ARG A 250 -6.05 3.03 18.03
CA ARG A 250 -5.63 3.82 16.86
C ARG A 250 -5.00 5.16 17.30
N PHE A 251 -5.21 5.58 18.55
CA PHE A 251 -4.74 6.83 19.17
C PHE A 251 -4.11 6.59 20.54
#